data_AF-A0A691X260-F1
#
_entry.id   AF-A0A691X260-F1
#
_cell.length_a   1.000
_cell.length_b   1.000
_cell.length_c   1.000
_cell.angle_alpha   90.00
_cell.angle_beta   90.00
_cell.angle_gamma   90.00
#
_symmetry.space_group_name_H-M   'P 1'
#
loop_
_entity.id
_entity.type
_entity.pdbx_description
1 polymer ?
#
loop_
_entity_poly.entity_id
_entity_poly.type
_entity_poly.pdbx_seq_one_letter_code
_entity_poly.pdbx_strand_id
1 'polypeptide(L)'
;TMPQYNYPRYKREIATNALSYLSVVPAMIDKGLDTLKLQENTDYELSSINNHYLTLANSTVGVDNTNARARNEITLKNDKDKEEIYILAQKDYKEEIGNNYEQTIKNNKTSEVGALYTEFITLGHMQNIIGFKNVNVGAEYLENTLLSKDTN
;
A
#
# COMPACT_ATOMS: atom_id res chain seq x y z
N THR A 1 -17.09 8.30 52.38
CA THR A 1 -18.04 9.12 51.58
C THR A 1 -17.24 10.13 50.78
N MET A 2 -17.43 10.18 49.46
CA MET A 2 -16.68 11.11 48.59
C MET A 2 -17.27 12.52 48.65
N PRO A 3 -16.44 13.58 48.55
CA PRO A 3 -16.90 14.96 48.66
C PRO A 3 -17.65 15.38 47.39
N GLN A 4 -18.78 16.07 47.55
CA GLN A 4 -19.46 16.73 46.44
C GLN A 4 -18.79 18.07 46.14
N TYR A 5 -18.28 18.21 44.91
CA TYR A 5 -17.84 19.50 44.38
C TYR A 5 -19.00 20.17 43.62
N ASN A 6 -19.38 21.36 44.07
CA ASN A 6 -20.33 22.23 43.37
C ASN A 6 -19.56 23.13 42.42
N TYR A 7 -19.67 22.87 41.12
CA TYR A 7 -19.11 23.75 40.10
C TYR A 7 -20.03 24.96 39.85
N PRO A 8 -19.48 26.18 39.67
CA PRO A 8 -20.27 27.35 39.35
C PRO A 8 -20.95 27.17 37.98
N ARG A 9 -22.28 27.30 37.95
CA ARG A 9 -23.04 27.34 36.70
C ARG A 9 -22.85 28.71 36.06
N TYR A 10 -22.01 28.77 35.03
CA TYR A 10 -21.96 29.95 34.16
C TYR A 10 -23.30 30.12 33.44
N LYS A 11 -23.90 31.32 33.54
CA LYS A 11 -25.01 31.73 32.67
C LYS A 11 -24.50 31.69 31.23
N ARG A 12 -25.13 30.90 30.36
CA ARG A 12 -24.91 31.00 28.92
C ARG A 12 -25.54 32.31 28.44
N GLU A 13 -24.74 33.35 28.27
CA GLU A 13 -25.07 34.39 27.32
C GLU A 13 -24.92 33.78 25.92
N ILE A 14 -26.06 33.49 25.30
CA ILE A 14 -26.08 33.19 23.87
C ILE A 14 -25.68 34.50 23.19
N ALA A 15 -24.44 34.59 22.72
CA ALA A 15 -24.01 35.70 21.91
C ALA A 15 -24.91 35.76 20.67
N THR A 16 -25.84 36.73 20.63
CA THR A 16 -26.76 36.94 19.50
C THR A 16 -26.00 37.13 18.18
N ASN A 17 -24.74 37.60 18.27
CA ASN A 17 -23.84 37.75 17.13
C ASN A 17 -23.31 36.41 16.59
N ALA A 18 -23.29 35.32 17.36
CA ALA A 18 -22.89 34.00 16.84
C ALA A 18 -24.00 33.35 15.99
N LEU A 19 -25.27 33.69 16.25
CA LEU A 19 -26.42 33.22 15.48
C LEU A 19 -26.48 33.85 14.09
N SER A 20 -26.00 35.08 13.89
CA SER A 20 -25.95 35.70 12.55
C SER A 20 -24.91 35.04 11.64
N TYR A 21 -23.81 34.55 12.18
CA TYR A 21 -22.83 33.75 11.43
C TYR A 21 -23.35 32.35 11.08
N LEU A 22 -24.32 31.82 11.85
CA LEU A 22 -24.99 30.53 11.57
C LEU A 22 -26.23 30.68 10.68
N SER A 23 -26.81 31.89 10.55
CA SER A 23 -27.92 32.14 9.62
C SER A 23 -27.49 32.25 8.16
N VAL A 24 -26.19 32.45 7.92
CA VAL A 24 -25.61 32.19 6.60
C VAL A 24 -25.39 30.69 6.53
N VAL A 25 -26.45 29.94 6.22
CA VAL A 25 -26.28 28.60 5.66
C VAL A 25 -25.36 28.84 4.46
N PRO A 26 -24.11 28.35 4.45
CA PRO A 26 -23.39 28.28 3.19
C PRO A 26 -24.35 27.48 2.33
N ALA A 27 -24.82 28.05 1.22
CA ALA A 27 -25.42 27.22 0.21
C ALA A 27 -24.34 26.20 -0.09
N MET A 28 -24.46 25.01 0.51
CA MET A 28 -23.82 23.82 0.02
C MET A 28 -24.48 23.68 -1.33
N ILE A 29 -23.92 24.37 -2.31
CA ILE A 29 -24.08 24.02 -3.70
C ILE A 29 -23.66 22.56 -3.64
N ASP A 30 -24.65 21.69 -3.78
CA ASP A 30 -24.46 20.29 -4.02
C ASP A 30 -23.76 20.19 -5.37
N LYS A 31 -22.49 20.61 -5.40
CA LYS A 31 -21.52 20.07 -6.31
C LYS A 31 -21.35 18.68 -5.75
N GLY A 32 -22.27 17.78 -6.13
CA GLY A 32 -22.10 16.36 -5.90
C GLY A 32 -20.64 16.02 -6.20
N LEU A 33 -20.06 15.07 -5.45
CA LEU A 33 -18.71 14.58 -5.73
C LEU A 33 -18.53 14.54 -7.24
N ASP A 34 -17.50 15.21 -7.78
CA ASP A 34 -17.22 15.17 -9.22
C ASP A 34 -17.37 13.71 -9.63
N THR A 35 -18.30 13.44 -10.56
CA THR A 35 -18.54 12.08 -11.02
C THR A 35 -17.17 11.54 -11.42
N LEU A 36 -16.84 10.35 -10.93
CA LEU A 36 -15.66 9.64 -11.38
C LEU A 36 -15.76 9.63 -12.90
N LYS A 37 -14.98 10.47 -13.58
CA LYS A 37 -14.85 10.43 -15.02
C LYS A 37 -14.05 9.17 -15.32
N LEU A 38 -14.73 8.04 -15.28
CA LEU A 38 -14.41 6.99 -16.23
C LEU A 38 -14.39 7.70 -17.59
N GLN A 39 -13.38 7.44 -18.39
CA GLN A 39 -13.32 7.98 -19.74
C GLN A 39 -14.50 7.38 -20.50
N GLU A 40 -15.67 8.03 -20.40
CA GLU A 40 -16.88 7.62 -21.07
C GLU A 40 -16.75 8.02 -22.53
N ASN A 41 -16.89 7.03 -23.40
CA ASN A 41 -16.80 7.13 -24.87
C ASN A 41 -15.40 7.32 -25.44
N THR A 42 -14.49 6.40 -25.11
CA THR A 42 -13.70 5.85 -26.22
C THR A 42 -14.56 4.73 -26.78
N ASP A 43 -15.11 4.90 -27.98
CA ASP A 43 -15.56 3.75 -28.76
C ASP A 43 -14.39 2.78 -28.74
N TYR A 44 -14.53 1.67 -28.01
CA TYR A 44 -13.61 0.56 -28.18
C TYR A 44 -13.92 0.04 -29.57
N GLU A 45 -13.27 0.59 -30.60
CA GLU A 45 -12.98 -0.23 -31.75
C GLU A 45 -12.28 -1.45 -31.18
N LEU A 46 -12.98 -2.59 -31.22
CA LEU A 46 -12.39 -3.89 -31.03
C LEU A 46 -11.40 -4.06 -32.17
N SER A 47 -10.22 -3.46 -32.00
CA SER A 47 -9.04 -3.73 -32.77
C SER A 47 -8.87 -5.24 -32.76
N SER A 48 -8.85 -5.87 -33.93
CA SER A 48 -8.46 -7.28 -34.05
C SER A 48 -7.02 -7.51 -33.58
N ILE A 49 -6.26 -6.43 -33.36
CA ILE A 49 -4.96 -6.42 -32.73
C ILE A 49 -5.20 -6.34 -31.22
N ASN A 50 -5.24 -7.52 -30.58
CA ASN A 50 -5.09 -7.62 -29.14
C ASN A 50 -3.64 -7.25 -28.82
N ASN A 51 -3.42 -6.10 -28.18
CA ASN A 51 -2.08 -5.64 -27.83
C ASN A 51 -1.42 -6.50 -26.73
N HIS A 52 -2.08 -7.56 -26.26
CA HIS A 52 -1.59 -8.51 -25.27
C HIS A 52 -1.14 -7.89 -23.95
N TYR A 53 -1.47 -6.61 -23.69
CA TYR A 53 -1.21 -5.95 -22.42
C TYR A 53 -2.43 -5.17 -21.90
N LEU A 54 -2.59 -5.15 -20.58
CA LEU A 54 -3.56 -4.36 -19.84
C LEU A 54 -2.85 -3.65 -18.70
N THR A 55 -3.01 -2.32 -18.59
CA THR A 55 -2.35 -1.50 -17.59
C THR A 55 -3.34 -0.66 -16.79
N LEU A 56 -3.24 -0.69 -15.47
CA LEU A 56 -3.88 0.24 -14.54
C LEU A 56 -2.79 1.12 -13.93
N ALA A 57 -2.83 2.43 -14.18
CA ALA A 57 -1.80 3.35 -13.70
C ALA A 57 -2.38 4.70 -13.27
N ASN A 58 -1.70 5.36 -12.33
CA ASN A 58 -1.99 6.74 -11.95
C ASN A 58 -0.71 7.57 -11.83
N SER A 59 -0.77 8.85 -12.16
CA SER A 59 0.37 9.76 -12.03
C SER A 59 0.42 10.37 -10.63
N THR A 60 1.62 10.71 -10.17
CA THR A 60 1.79 11.53 -8.97
C THR A 60 1.13 12.89 -9.19
N VAL A 61 0.27 13.30 -8.27
CA VAL A 61 -0.39 14.61 -8.33
C VAL A 61 0.65 15.72 -8.27
N GLY A 62 0.53 16.72 -9.17
CA GLY A 62 1.41 17.88 -9.20
C GLY A 62 2.82 17.61 -9.75
N VAL A 63 3.05 16.44 -10.34
CA VAL A 63 4.30 16.11 -11.04
C VAL A 63 3.99 15.89 -12.51
N ASP A 64 4.75 16.55 -13.38
CA ASP A 64 4.68 16.29 -14.81
C ASP A 64 5.04 14.83 -15.07
N ASN A 65 4.12 14.10 -15.71
CA ASN A 65 4.26 12.67 -16.03
C ASN A 65 5.25 12.41 -17.20
N THR A 66 6.21 13.32 -17.40
CA THR A 66 7.31 13.17 -18.36
C THR A 66 8.41 12.26 -17.82
N ASN A 67 8.46 12.06 -16.50
CA ASN A 67 9.32 11.08 -15.86
C ASN A 67 8.56 9.77 -15.60
N ALA A 68 8.99 8.68 -16.24
CA ALA A 68 8.39 7.36 -16.15
C ALA A 68 8.30 6.76 -14.72
N ARG A 69 8.85 7.42 -13.70
CA ARG A 69 8.80 6.97 -12.31
C ARG A 69 7.80 7.72 -11.43
N ALA A 70 7.13 8.74 -11.94
CA ALA A 70 6.11 9.50 -11.20
C ALA A 70 4.72 8.84 -11.31
N ARG A 71 4.64 7.52 -11.06
CA ARG A 71 3.39 6.75 -11.16
C ARG A 71 3.39 5.48 -10.33
N ASN A 72 2.19 5.00 -10.01
CA ASN A 72 1.97 3.59 -9.63
C ASN A 72 1.37 2.85 -10.82
N GLU A 73 1.71 1.58 -10.98
CA GLU A 73 1.32 0.79 -12.14
C GLU A 73 1.10 -0.68 -11.78
N ILE A 74 0.05 -1.27 -12.34
CA ILE A 74 -0.12 -2.72 -12.45
C ILE A 74 -0.34 -3.03 -13.92
N THR A 75 0.51 -3.89 -14.48
CA THR A 75 0.44 -4.29 -15.89
C THR A 75 0.40 -5.80 -16.01
N LEU A 76 -0.55 -6.31 -16.80
CA LEU A 76 -0.67 -7.70 -17.19
C LEU A 76 -0.25 -7.83 -18.65
N LYS A 77 0.77 -8.63 -18.95
CA LYS A 77 1.22 -8.94 -20.31
C LYS A 77 0.98 -10.42 -20.60
N ASN A 78 0.52 -10.70 -21.79
CA ASN A 78 0.11 -12.04 -22.25
C ASN A 78 0.68 -12.37 -23.63
N ASP A 79 1.86 -11.83 -23.94
CA ASP A 79 2.66 -12.29 -25.08
C ASP A 79 3.10 -13.72 -24.80
N LYS A 80 2.91 -14.59 -25.80
CA LYS A 80 3.25 -16.01 -25.68
C LYS A 80 4.71 -16.20 -25.23
N ASP A 81 4.89 -17.01 -24.18
CA ASP A 81 6.19 -17.37 -23.58
C ASP A 81 6.92 -16.17 -22.93
N LYS A 82 6.23 -15.05 -22.73
CA LYS A 82 6.71 -13.78 -22.14
C LYS A 82 5.66 -13.14 -21.23
N GLU A 83 4.75 -13.94 -20.69
CA GLU A 83 3.70 -13.48 -19.80
C GLU A 83 4.31 -12.86 -18.53
N GLU A 84 3.79 -11.70 -18.12
CA GLU A 84 4.33 -10.93 -17.00
C GLU A 84 3.20 -10.23 -16.25
N ILE A 85 3.28 -10.26 -14.91
CA ILE A 85 2.55 -9.34 -14.05
C ILE A 85 3.59 -8.38 -13.47
N TYR A 86 3.50 -7.10 -13.84
CA TYR A 86 4.37 -6.05 -13.37
C TYR A 86 3.64 -5.17 -12.36
N ILE A 87 4.26 -4.94 -11.20
CA ILE A 87 3.74 -4.04 -10.16
C ILE A 87 4.83 -3.03 -9.84
N LEU A 88 4.48 -1.75 -9.93
CA LEU A 88 5.34 -0.62 -9.58
C LEU A 88 4.64 0.24 -8.53
N ALA A 89 5.29 0.39 -7.39
CA ALA A 89 5.00 1.45 -6.43
C ALA A 89 6.07 2.55 -6.58
N GLN A 90 5.66 3.80 -6.73
CA GLN A 90 6.60 4.92 -6.87
C GLN A 90 7.51 5.08 -5.64
N LYS A 91 6.93 4.86 -4.45
CA LYS A 91 7.60 5.15 -3.17
C LYS A 91 7.46 3.99 -2.19
N ASP A 92 6.28 3.81 -1.64
CA ASP A 92 6.01 2.81 -0.61
C ASP A 92 5.03 1.76 -1.15
N TYR A 93 5.34 0.48 -0.97
CA TYR A 93 4.42 -0.63 -1.17
C TYR A 93 4.15 -1.27 0.20
N LYS A 94 2.88 -1.30 0.62
CA LYS A 94 2.43 -1.98 1.85
C LYS A 94 1.41 -3.05 1.47
N GLU A 95 1.69 -4.28 1.88
CA GLU A 95 0.76 -5.41 1.80
C GLU A 95 0.36 -5.82 3.22
N GLU A 96 -0.93 -6.05 3.44
CA GLU A 96 -1.47 -6.52 4.72
C GLU A 96 -2.33 -7.75 4.45
N ILE A 97 -1.94 -8.88 5.04
CA ILE A 97 -2.65 -10.14 4.92
C ILE A 97 -3.28 -10.46 6.27
N GLY A 98 -4.62 -10.42 6.34
CA GLY A 98 -5.34 -10.62 7.60
C GLY A 98 -5.36 -12.06 8.12
N ASN A 99 -4.82 -13.01 7.36
CA ASN A 99 -4.76 -14.43 7.73
C ASN A 99 -3.54 -15.09 7.06
N ASN A 100 -3.75 -16.10 6.21
CA ASN A 100 -2.67 -16.87 5.59
C ASN A 100 -2.17 -16.22 4.28
N TYR A 101 -0.85 -16.17 4.11
CA TYR A 101 -0.20 -15.89 2.83
C TYR A 101 0.51 -17.16 2.34
N GLU A 102 0.19 -17.61 1.13
CA GLU A 102 0.85 -18.74 0.48
C GLU A 102 1.40 -18.28 -0.87
N GLN A 103 2.68 -18.60 -1.11
CA GLN A 103 3.35 -18.30 -2.37
C GLN A 103 4.08 -19.54 -2.88
N THR A 104 3.74 -19.97 -4.09
CA THR A 104 4.43 -21.05 -4.80
C THR A 104 5.15 -20.46 -6.02
N ILE A 105 6.47 -20.62 -6.08
CA ILE A 105 7.31 -20.19 -7.20
C ILE A 105 7.94 -21.43 -7.84
N LYS A 106 7.65 -21.67 -9.12
CA LYS A 106 8.05 -22.90 -9.82
C LYS A 106 9.48 -22.86 -10.38
N ASN A 107 10.06 -21.68 -10.47
CA ASN A 107 11.41 -21.46 -10.98
C ASN A 107 12.20 -20.65 -9.94
N ASN A 108 12.77 -19.51 -10.31
CA ASN A 108 13.64 -18.74 -9.43
C ASN A 108 12.88 -17.63 -8.68
N LYS A 109 13.30 -17.35 -7.44
CA LYS A 109 12.94 -16.16 -6.67
C LYS A 109 14.19 -15.32 -6.44
N THR A 110 14.17 -14.06 -6.90
CA THR A 110 15.21 -13.07 -6.59
C THR A 110 14.57 -11.95 -5.76
N SER A 111 15.28 -11.49 -4.74
CA SER A 111 14.87 -10.36 -3.89
C SER A 111 16.08 -9.47 -3.63
N GLU A 112 15.96 -8.19 -3.91
CA GLU A 112 17.01 -7.19 -3.71
C GLU A 112 16.46 -6.06 -2.84
N VAL A 113 17.21 -5.68 -1.80
CA VAL A 113 16.84 -4.61 -0.87
C VAL A 113 18.00 -3.64 -0.79
N GLY A 114 17.76 -2.39 -1.19
CA GLY A 114 18.81 -1.37 -1.28
C GLY A 114 19.27 -0.79 0.06
N ALA A 115 18.58 -1.10 1.17
CA ALA A 115 18.90 -0.58 2.50
C ALA A 115 18.81 -1.66 3.59
N LEU A 116 17.66 -1.80 4.25
CA LEU A 116 17.48 -2.71 5.39
C LEU A 116 16.35 -3.70 5.13
N TYR A 117 16.59 -4.96 5.45
CA TYR A 117 15.58 -6.02 5.50
C TYR A 117 15.40 -6.48 6.95
N THR A 118 14.17 -6.44 7.44
CA THR A 118 13.81 -6.89 8.79
C THR A 118 12.62 -7.83 8.71
N GLU A 119 12.72 -8.98 9.39
CA GLU A 119 11.66 -9.97 9.49
C GLU A 119 11.40 -10.29 10.96
N PHE A 120 10.12 -10.35 11.35
CA PHE A 120 9.70 -10.72 12.70
C PHE A 120 8.77 -11.93 12.64
N ILE A 121 9.16 -13.02 13.30
CA ILE A 121 8.41 -14.27 13.32
C ILE A 121 8.19 -14.67 14.78
N THR A 122 6.92 -14.70 15.19
CA THR A 122 6.56 -14.88 16.60
C THR A 122 6.64 -16.34 17.07
N LEU A 123 6.32 -17.29 16.19
CA LEU A 123 6.20 -18.71 16.57
C LEU A 123 7.37 -19.57 16.08
N GLY A 124 7.60 -19.62 14.77
CA GLY A 124 8.68 -20.43 14.23
C GLY A 124 8.97 -20.14 12.76
N HIS A 125 10.26 -20.14 12.41
CA HIS A 125 10.76 -20.04 11.04
C HIS A 125 11.36 -21.38 10.65
N MET A 126 10.90 -21.96 9.53
CA MET A 126 11.46 -23.19 8.98
C MET A 126 11.94 -22.93 7.56
N GLN A 127 13.19 -23.29 7.29
CA GLN A 127 13.80 -23.18 5.97
C GLN A 127 14.37 -24.54 5.58
N ASN A 128 13.82 -25.15 4.53
CA ASN A 128 14.31 -26.41 3.96
C ASN A 128 15.02 -26.13 2.64
N ILE A 129 16.32 -26.44 2.57
CA ILE A 129 17.16 -26.20 1.38
C ILE A 129 17.72 -27.54 0.93
N ILE A 130 17.36 -27.98 -0.28
CA ILE A 130 17.86 -29.23 -0.87
C ILE A 130 19.28 -29.06 -1.43
N GLY A 131 19.56 -27.88 -2.01
CA GLY A 131 20.85 -27.52 -2.57
C GLY A 131 21.78 -26.91 -1.53
N PHE A 132 22.58 -25.93 -1.95
CA PHE A 132 23.47 -25.20 -1.06
C PHE A 132 22.82 -23.92 -0.53
N LYS A 133 23.21 -23.53 0.70
CA LYS A 133 22.97 -22.19 1.25
C LYS A 133 24.32 -21.46 1.27
N ASN A 134 24.42 -20.35 0.56
CA ASN A 134 25.60 -19.47 0.63
C ASN A 134 25.19 -18.14 1.27
N VAL A 135 25.95 -17.70 2.28
CA VAL A 135 25.73 -16.44 2.98
C VAL A 135 27.04 -15.66 2.92
N ASN A 136 27.02 -14.50 2.28
CA ASN A 136 28.17 -13.61 2.18
C ASN A 136 27.84 -12.33 2.95
N VAL A 137 28.63 -12.03 3.98
CA VAL A 137 28.44 -10.85 4.83
C VAL A 137 29.69 -10.01 4.70
N GLY A 138 29.53 -8.76 4.23
CA GLY A 138 30.65 -7.82 4.04
C GLY A 138 31.13 -7.17 5.33
N ALA A 139 30.42 -7.38 6.44
CA ALA A 139 30.70 -6.82 7.76
C ALA A 139 30.42 -7.87 8.85
N GLU A 140 29.80 -7.48 9.97
CA GLU A 140 29.51 -8.37 11.09
C GLU A 140 28.30 -9.28 10.82
N TYR A 141 28.42 -10.55 11.20
CA TYR A 141 27.34 -11.53 11.25
C TYR A 141 27.16 -11.99 12.70
N LEU A 142 26.04 -11.61 13.32
CA LEU A 142 25.70 -11.97 14.70
C LEU A 142 24.46 -12.87 14.72
N GLU A 143 24.60 -14.02 15.33
CA GLU A 143 23.51 -14.97 15.57
C GLU A 143 23.44 -15.27 17.06
N ASN A 144 22.33 -14.85 17.70
CA ASN A 144 22.09 -15.06 19.12
C ASN A 144 20.92 -16.02 19.30
N THR A 145 21.24 -17.24 19.76
CA THR A 145 20.24 -18.29 19.96
C THR A 145 20.11 -18.59 21.44
N LEU A 146 18.90 -18.42 21.99
CA LEU A 146 18.64 -18.66 23.43
C LEU A 146 18.76 -20.16 23.79
N LEU A 147 18.24 -21.02 22.91
CA LEU A 147 18.30 -22.47 23.04
C LEU A 147 18.58 -23.07 21.67
N SER A 148 19.76 -23.63 21.48
CA SER A 148 20.05 -24.54 20.37
C SER A 148 19.81 -25.96 20.85
N LYS A 149 19.06 -26.76 20.09
CA LYS A 149 19.07 -28.20 20.28
C LYS A 149 20.23 -28.75 19.49
N ASP A 150 21.23 -29.29 20.18
CA ASP A 150 22.29 -30.06 19.53
C ASP A 150 21.64 -31.27 18.84
N THR A 151 21.94 -31.43 17.55
CA THR A 151 21.52 -32.61 16.80
C THR A 151 22.65 -33.64 16.92
N ASN A 152 22.34 -34.82 17.47
CA ASN A 152 23.22 -36.00 17.47
C ASN A 152 23.44 -36.52 16.04
#